data_AF-A0A0Q8RN60-F1
#
_entry.id   AF-A0A0Q8RN60-F1
#
_cell.length_a   1.000
_cell.length_b   1.000
_cell.length_c   1.000
_cell.angle_alpha   90.00
_cell.angle_beta   90.00
_cell.angle_gamma   90.00
#
_symmetry.space_group_name_H-M   'P 1'
#
loop_
_entity.id
_entity.type
_entity.pdbx_description
1 polymer ?
#
loop_
_entity_poly.entity_id
_entity_poly.type
_entity_poly.pdbx_seq_one_letter_code
_entity_poly.pdbx_strand_id
1 'polypeptide(L)'
;MTEIEIAFVAKLKAAKVAFAGKSIRRLDIGIFPWHGTIELSALCVGDACQLEDIAGWPHYNFSAVQEGGWPEAADVCARMEACWKRGVAANDFFELFGAAMNSQLVLAQLEEFNRTEDFGVTLMNPDAKNSRNYCV
;
A
#
# COMPACT_ATOMS: atom_id res chain seq x y z
N MET A 1 9.13 -5.22 -15.24
CA MET A 1 8.06 -4.89 -14.28
C MET A 1 7.61 -6.19 -13.66
N THR A 2 7.72 -6.33 -12.35
CA THR A 2 7.26 -7.51 -11.60
C THR A 2 5.73 -7.47 -11.47
N GLU A 3 5.09 -8.61 -11.14
CA GLU A 3 3.65 -8.67 -10.87
C GLU A 3 3.23 -7.70 -9.76
N ILE A 4 4.07 -7.52 -8.74
CA ILE A 4 3.84 -6.60 -7.62
C ILE A 4 3.86 -5.15 -8.12
N GLU A 5 4.85 -4.78 -8.94
CA GLU A 5 4.92 -3.45 -9.54
C GLU A 5 3.71 -3.19 -10.46
N ILE A 6 3.28 -4.18 -11.25
CA ILE A 6 2.09 -4.08 -12.10
C ILE A 6 0.85 -3.80 -11.24
N ALA A 7 0.66 -4.56 -10.15
CA ALA A 7 -0.48 -4.41 -9.27
C ALA A 7 -0.52 -3.01 -8.63
N PHE A 8 0.61 -2.51 -8.12
CA PHE A 8 0.70 -1.17 -7.55
C PHE A 8 0.48 -0.08 -8.59
N VAL A 9 1.12 -0.17 -9.77
CA VAL A 9 0.95 0.83 -10.83
C VAL A 9 -0.52 0.90 -11.26
N ALA A 10 -1.18 -0.23 -11.48
CA ALA A 10 -2.60 -0.25 -11.85
C ALA A 10 -3.47 0.41 -10.77
N LYS A 11 -3.22 0.07 -9.50
CA LYS A 11 -4.03 0.60 -8.39
C LYS A 11 -3.79 2.08 -8.13
N LEU A 12 -2.55 2.55 -8.22
CA LEU A 12 -2.22 3.96 -8.06
C LEU A 12 -2.81 4.80 -9.20
N LYS A 13 -2.85 4.29 -10.43
CA LYS A 13 -3.54 4.97 -11.54
C LYS A 13 -5.04 5.14 -11.27
N ALA A 14 -5.71 4.09 -10.80
CA ALA A 14 -7.12 4.17 -10.42
C ALA A 14 -7.33 5.13 -9.24
N ALA A 15 -6.47 5.04 -8.23
CA ALA A 15 -6.51 5.91 -7.05
C ALA A 15 -6.32 7.39 -7.43
N LYS A 16 -5.44 7.72 -8.38
CA LYS A 16 -5.26 9.10 -8.86
C LYS A 16 -6.57 9.73 -9.33
N VAL A 17 -7.41 8.96 -10.02
CA VAL A 17 -8.74 9.42 -10.46
C VAL A 17 -9.66 9.60 -9.25
N ALA A 18 -9.68 8.64 -8.33
CA ALA A 18 -10.53 8.69 -7.14
C ALA A 18 -10.17 9.81 -6.15
N PHE A 19 -8.89 10.18 -6.10
CA PHE A 19 -8.37 11.27 -5.26
C PHE A 19 -8.17 12.58 -6.02
N ALA A 20 -8.72 12.72 -7.23
CA ALA A 20 -8.65 13.96 -7.98
C ALA A 20 -9.25 15.12 -7.15
N GLY A 21 -8.50 16.21 -7.03
CA GLY A 21 -8.89 17.39 -6.24
C GLY A 21 -8.61 17.28 -4.73
N LYS A 22 -8.12 16.15 -4.23
CA LYS A 22 -7.62 16.01 -2.86
C LYS A 22 -6.11 16.21 -2.83
N SER A 23 -5.59 16.67 -1.69
CA SER A 23 -4.15 16.67 -1.42
C SER A 23 -3.84 15.51 -0.48
N ILE A 24 -2.99 14.59 -0.92
CA ILE A 24 -2.63 13.40 -0.15
C ILE A 24 -1.44 13.73 0.74
N ARG A 25 -1.57 13.40 2.02
CA ARG A 25 -0.51 13.55 3.02
C ARG A 25 0.23 12.24 3.26
N ARG A 26 -0.47 11.11 3.27
CA ARG A 26 0.15 9.80 3.52
C ARG A 26 -0.54 8.72 2.71
N LEU A 27 0.27 7.80 2.19
CA LEU A 27 -0.21 6.48 1.77
C LEU A 27 0.35 5.44 2.74
N ASP A 28 -0.47 4.47 3.09
CA ASP A 28 -0.07 3.34 3.91
C ASP A 28 -0.37 2.02 3.21
N ILE A 29 0.52 1.05 3.39
CA ILE A 29 0.46 -0.26 2.76
C ILE A 29 0.42 -1.31 3.86
N GLY A 30 -0.70 -2.03 3.94
CA GLY A 30 -0.84 -3.22 4.77
C GLY A 30 -0.47 -4.47 3.98
N ILE A 31 0.49 -5.26 4.48
CA ILE A 31 0.82 -6.57 3.90
C ILE A 31 0.50 -7.63 4.96
N PHE A 32 -0.42 -8.52 4.65
CA PHE A 32 -0.91 -9.55 5.57
C PHE A 32 -0.76 -10.94 4.94
N PRO A 33 0.44 -11.56 4.99
CA PRO A 33 0.68 -12.86 4.37
C PRO A 33 -0.25 -13.96 4.89
N TRP A 34 -0.65 -13.89 6.15
CA TRP A 34 -1.57 -14.85 6.78
C TRP A 34 -3.03 -14.71 6.36
N HIS A 35 -3.43 -13.56 5.80
CA HIS A 35 -4.74 -13.35 5.19
C HIS A 35 -4.70 -13.39 3.67
N GLY A 36 -3.50 -13.43 3.08
CA GLY A 36 -3.34 -13.30 1.63
C GLY A 36 -3.87 -11.96 1.13
N THR A 37 -3.66 -10.87 1.87
CA THR A 37 -4.18 -9.55 1.49
C THR A 37 -3.10 -8.49 1.46
N ILE A 38 -3.29 -7.56 0.51
CA ILE A 38 -2.55 -6.31 0.39
C ILE A 38 -3.59 -5.21 0.49
N GLU A 39 -3.35 -4.25 1.36
CA GLU A 39 -4.23 -3.11 1.60
C GLU A 39 -3.49 -1.81 1.28
N LEU A 40 -4.19 -0.88 0.66
CA LEU A 40 -3.74 0.49 0.46
C LEU A 40 -4.71 1.43 1.15
N SER A 41 -4.15 2.32 1.96
CA SER A 41 -4.88 3.35 2.69
C SER A 41 -4.32 4.72 2.34
N ALA A 42 -5.17 5.75 2.39
CA ALA A 42 -4.74 7.12 2.15
C ALA A 42 -5.21 8.05 3.26
N LEU A 43 -4.39 9.04 3.58
CA LEU A 43 -4.75 10.18 4.42
C LEU A 43 -4.68 11.44 3.58
N CYS A 44 -5.79 12.17 3.50
CA CYS A 44 -5.88 13.44 2.80
C CYS A 44 -5.81 14.62 3.77
N VAL A 45 -5.39 15.78 3.25
CA VAL A 45 -5.47 17.04 3.99
C VAL A 45 -6.93 17.34 4.35
N GLY A 46 -7.17 17.62 5.63
CA GLY A 46 -8.50 17.93 6.16
C GLY A 46 -9.24 16.73 6.75
N ASP A 47 -8.71 15.52 6.62
CA ASP A 47 -9.28 14.34 7.29
C ASP A 47 -9.14 14.47 8.82
N ALA A 48 -10.26 14.40 9.53
CA ALA A 48 -10.32 14.55 10.98
C ALA A 48 -10.04 13.21 11.69
N CYS A 49 -8.79 12.76 11.65
CA CYS A 49 -8.34 11.52 12.28
C CYS A 49 -6.89 11.63 12.79
N GLN A 50 -6.44 10.65 13.58
CA GLN A 50 -5.06 10.58 14.05
C GLN A 50 -4.17 9.98 12.96
N LEU A 51 -2.94 10.49 12.81
CA LEU A 51 -2.00 10.01 11.80
C LEU A 51 -1.58 8.55 12.07
N GLU A 52 -1.51 8.15 13.34
CA GLU A 52 -1.03 6.84 13.76
C GLU A 52 -2.14 5.77 13.72
N ASP A 53 -3.41 6.18 13.67
CA ASP A 53 -4.56 5.29 13.63
C ASP A 53 -5.03 5.06 12.19
N ILE A 54 -4.24 4.29 11.44
CA ILE A 54 -4.47 4.02 10.00
C ILE A 54 -5.87 3.42 9.75
N ALA A 55 -6.33 2.53 10.63
CA ALA A 55 -7.64 1.90 10.53
C ALA A 55 -8.79 2.92 10.72
N GLY A 56 -8.53 4.05 11.38
CA GLY A 56 -9.47 5.16 11.54
C GLY A 56 -9.49 6.16 10.38
N TRP A 57 -8.64 6.00 9.36
CA TRP A 57 -8.59 6.94 8.24
C TRP A 57 -9.84 6.84 7.35
N PRO A 58 -10.38 7.97 6.84
CA PRO A 58 -11.54 7.95 5.94
C PRO A 58 -11.36 7.15 4.65
N HIS A 59 -10.10 6.93 4.23
CA HIS A 59 -9.74 6.16 3.05
C HIS A 59 -8.91 4.93 3.40
N TYR A 60 -9.19 4.30 4.55
CA TYR A 60 -8.64 3.02 4.93
C TYR A 60 -9.02 1.91 3.93
N ASN A 61 -8.03 1.10 3.56
CA ASN A 61 -8.16 -0.03 2.63
C ASN A 61 -9.00 0.32 1.38
N PHE A 62 -8.75 1.48 0.76
CA PHE A 62 -9.42 1.89 -0.48
C PHE A 62 -9.19 0.87 -1.61
N SER A 63 -8.21 -0.03 -1.46
CA SER A 63 -8.01 -1.17 -2.33
C SER A 63 -9.16 -2.15 -2.39
N ALA A 64 -9.83 -2.40 -1.27
CA ALA A 64 -10.95 -3.34 -1.14
C ALA A 64 -12.32 -2.67 -1.36
N VAL A 65 -12.41 -1.35 -1.24
CA VAL A 65 -13.68 -0.61 -1.06
C VAL A 65 -14.39 -0.26 -2.39
N GLN A 66 -13.78 -0.46 -3.56
CA GLN A 66 -14.41 -0.12 -4.85
C GLN A 66 -14.98 -1.32 -5.62
N GLU A 67 -16.01 -1.03 -6.43
CA GLU A 67 -16.65 -1.97 -7.35
C GLU A 67 -15.59 -2.59 -8.29
N GLY A 68 -15.43 -3.92 -8.22
CA GLY A 68 -14.43 -4.68 -8.99
C GLY A 68 -13.18 -5.15 -8.21
N GLY A 69 -12.93 -4.65 -6.99
CA GLY A 69 -11.83 -5.12 -6.12
C GLY A 69 -10.42 -4.72 -6.60
N TRP A 70 -9.43 -5.57 -6.35
CA TRP A 70 -8.04 -5.40 -6.83
C TRP A 70 -7.55 -6.66 -7.57
N PRO A 71 -8.07 -6.91 -8.78
CA PRO A 71 -7.80 -8.16 -9.50
C PRO A 71 -6.32 -8.34 -9.84
N GLU A 72 -5.59 -7.27 -10.11
CA GLU A 72 -4.15 -7.32 -10.41
C GLU A 72 -3.31 -7.83 -9.23
N ALA A 73 -3.81 -7.72 -8.00
CA ALA A 73 -3.14 -8.24 -6.82
C ALA A 73 -3.51 -9.70 -6.50
N ALA A 74 -4.53 -10.28 -7.15
CA ALA A 74 -5.11 -11.57 -6.76
C ALA A 74 -4.07 -12.72 -6.74
N ASP A 75 -3.31 -12.86 -7.83
CA ASP A 75 -2.30 -13.92 -7.94
C ASP A 75 -1.14 -13.71 -6.98
N VAL A 76 -0.71 -12.45 -6.79
CA VAL A 76 0.33 -12.07 -5.83
C VAL A 76 -0.10 -12.42 -4.40
N CYS A 77 -1.33 -12.07 -4.04
CA CYS A 77 -1.95 -12.37 -2.75
C CYS A 77 -2.02 -13.87 -2.48
N ALA A 78 -2.50 -14.67 -3.45
CA ALA A 78 -2.58 -16.12 -3.34
C ALA A 78 -1.20 -16.77 -3.18
N ARG A 79 -0.20 -16.30 -3.95
CA ARG A 79 1.19 -16.78 -3.86
C ARG A 79 1.83 -16.41 -2.53
N MET A 80 1.62 -15.18 -2.05
CA MET A 80 2.12 -14.72 -0.76
C MET A 80 1.60 -15.61 0.36
N GLU A 81 0.28 -15.87 0.39
CA GLU A 81 -0.34 -16.74 1.38
C GLU A 81 0.22 -18.18 1.31
N ALA A 82 0.40 -18.72 0.10
CA ALA A 82 0.99 -20.03 -0.09
C ALA A 82 2.44 -20.12 0.40
N CYS A 83 3.25 -19.08 0.16
CA CYS A 83 4.62 -19.00 0.68
C CYS A 83 4.65 -18.88 2.20
N TRP A 84 3.77 -18.08 2.79
CA TRP A 84 3.63 -17.96 4.23
C TRP A 84 3.27 -19.30 4.88
N LYS A 85 2.29 -20.03 4.32
CA LYS A 85 1.92 -21.38 4.77
C LYS A 85 3.06 -22.40 4.68
N ARG A 86 4.09 -22.13 3.87
CA ARG A 86 5.31 -22.94 3.75
C ARG A 86 6.45 -22.49 4.66
N GLY A 87 6.25 -21.48 5.50
CA GLY A 87 7.21 -21.00 6.49
C GLY A 87 8.14 -19.89 6.02
N VAL A 88 7.83 -19.20 4.91
CA VAL A 88 8.55 -17.97 4.54
C VAL A 88 8.29 -16.89 5.60
N ALA A 89 9.34 -16.17 6.00
CA ALA A 89 9.24 -15.18 7.06
C ALA A 89 8.44 -13.95 6.61
N ALA A 90 7.67 -13.35 7.52
CA ALA A 90 6.85 -12.16 7.22
C ALA A 90 7.71 -11.00 6.67
N ASN A 91 8.89 -10.83 7.26
CA ASN A 91 9.89 -9.83 6.86
C ASN A 91 10.29 -9.92 5.39
N ASP A 92 10.37 -11.11 4.82
CA ASP A 92 10.74 -11.28 3.41
C ASP A 92 9.70 -10.67 2.47
N PHE A 93 8.42 -10.71 2.86
CA PHE A 93 7.35 -10.03 2.12
C PHE A 93 7.46 -8.51 2.27
N PHE A 94 7.62 -7.98 3.48
CA PHE A 94 7.75 -6.53 3.68
C PHE A 94 8.94 -5.94 2.89
N GLU A 95 10.08 -6.64 2.83
CA GLU A 95 11.22 -6.27 1.98
C GLU A 95 10.86 -6.29 0.49
N LEU A 96 10.20 -7.35 0.04
CA LEU A 96 9.82 -7.52 -1.37
C LEU A 96 8.82 -6.44 -1.84
N PHE A 97 7.77 -6.20 -1.07
CA PHE A 97 6.77 -5.16 -1.38
C PHE A 97 7.35 -3.76 -1.23
N GLY A 98 8.20 -3.52 -0.22
CA GLY A 98 8.93 -2.28 -0.05
C GLY A 98 9.83 -1.97 -1.26
N ALA A 99 10.59 -2.96 -1.73
CA ALA A 99 11.42 -2.83 -2.93
C ALA A 99 10.59 -2.48 -4.18
N ALA A 100 9.43 -3.11 -4.35
CA ALA A 100 8.53 -2.81 -5.47
C ALA A 100 7.95 -1.40 -5.39
N MET A 101 7.56 -0.93 -4.21
CA MET A 101 7.08 0.44 -3.98
C MET A 101 8.16 1.49 -4.23
N ASN A 102 9.42 1.15 -3.97
CA ASN A 102 10.57 2.01 -4.24
C ASN A 102 11.09 1.90 -5.68
N SER A 103 10.42 1.13 -6.54
CA SER A 103 10.78 1.03 -7.95
C SER A 103 10.48 2.35 -8.67
N GLN A 104 11.29 2.69 -9.68
CA GLN A 104 11.09 3.90 -10.49
C GLN A 104 9.68 3.96 -11.11
N LEU A 105 9.11 2.81 -11.46
CA LEU A 105 7.79 2.73 -12.07
C LEU A 105 6.68 3.13 -11.09
N VAL A 106 6.76 2.66 -9.84
CA VAL A 106 5.78 3.01 -8.81
C VAL A 106 6.00 4.44 -8.32
N LEU A 107 7.25 4.85 -8.10
CA LEU A 107 7.60 6.23 -7.72
C LEU A 107 7.07 7.26 -8.73
N ALA A 108 7.19 6.98 -10.04
CA ALA A 108 6.64 7.86 -11.08
C ALA A 108 5.12 8.02 -10.95
N GLN A 109 4.39 6.99 -10.53
CA GLN A 109 2.94 7.12 -10.28
C GLN A 109 2.63 7.91 -9.02
N LEU A 110 3.47 7.81 -7.98
CA LEU A 110 3.32 8.58 -6.75
C LEU A 110 3.56 10.09 -6.99
N GLU A 111 4.46 10.45 -7.89
CA GLU A 111 4.73 11.85 -8.28
C GLU A 111 3.56 12.53 -8.98
N GLU A 112 2.64 11.76 -9.56
CA GLU A 112 1.47 12.27 -10.27
C GLU A 112 0.31 12.67 -9.34
N PHE A 113 0.39 12.35 -8.04
CA PHE A 113 -0.59 12.79 -7.06
C PHE A 113 -0.38 14.25 -6.66
N ASN A 114 -1.48 14.96 -6.39
CA ASN A 114 -1.42 16.19 -5.63
C ASN A 114 -1.09 15.83 -4.16
N ARG A 115 0.13 16.15 -3.72
CA ARG A 115 0.68 15.70 -2.44
C ARG A 115 1.21 16.87 -1.61
N THR A 116 1.23 16.72 -0.29
CA THR A 116 1.81 17.71 0.62
C THR A 116 3.34 17.68 0.58
N GLU A 117 3.99 18.73 1.10
CA GLU A 117 5.46 18.76 1.24
C GLU A 117 5.99 17.68 2.17
N ASP A 118 5.21 17.32 3.20
CA ASP A 118 5.51 16.24 4.15
C ASP A 118 4.95 14.88 3.69
N PHE A 119 4.62 14.73 2.41
CA PHE A 119 4.10 13.48 1.88
C PHE A 119 5.05 12.32 2.13
N GLY A 120 4.51 11.19 2.58
CA GLY A 120 5.28 9.96 2.68
C GLY A 120 4.45 8.73 2.39
N VAL A 121 5.14 7.61 2.24
CA VAL A 121 4.56 6.27 2.13
C VAL A 121 5.01 5.41 3.29
N THR A 122 4.10 4.68 3.93
CA THR A 122 4.43 3.67 4.94
C THR A 122 4.18 2.26 4.45
N LEU A 123 5.14 1.40 4.78
CA LEU A 123 4.98 -0.03 4.87
C LEU A 123 5.72 -0.46 6.13
N MET A 124 5.00 -0.97 7.13
CA MET A 124 5.56 -1.41 8.41
C MET A 124 5.11 -2.83 8.71
N ASN A 125 5.94 -3.58 9.44
CA ASN A 125 5.57 -4.85 10.01
C ASN A 125 4.74 -4.61 11.29
N PRO A 126 3.45 -4.97 11.33
CA PRO A 126 2.58 -4.72 12.49
C PRO A 126 2.97 -5.55 13.72
N ASP A 127 3.67 -6.66 13.54
CA ASP A 127 4.11 -7.54 14.64
C ASP A 127 5.44 -7.07 15.27
N ALA A 128 6.11 -6.09 14.66
CA ALA A 128 7.39 -5.56 15.14
C ALA A 128 7.21 -4.20 15.83
N LYS A 129 7.36 -4.19 17.16
CA LYS A 129 7.24 -2.97 18.01
C LYS A 129 8.07 -1.78 17.52
N ASN A 130 9.23 -2.04 16.91
CA ASN A 130 10.12 -1.03 16.33
C ASN A 130 10.34 -1.30 14.84
N SER A 131 9.28 -1.66 14.10
CA SER A 131 9.38 -1.84 12.65
C SER A 131 9.99 -0.60 12.02
N ARG A 132 10.96 -0.80 11.14
CA ARG A 132 11.35 0.26 10.20
C ARG A 132 10.24 0.47 9.17
N ASN A 133 10.29 1.61 8.49
CA ASN A 133 9.58 1.77 7.22
C ASN A 133 10.35 0.98 6.13
N TYR A 134 9.64 0.18 5.34
CA TYR A 134 10.19 -0.55 4.20
C TYR A 134 10.09 0.26 2.88
N CYS A 135 9.41 1.41 2.91
CA CYS A 135 9.33 2.38 1.82
C CYS A 135 10.20 3.61 2.07
N VAL A 136 10.47 4.37 0.99
CA VAL A 136 11.15 5.69 1.02
C VAL A 136 10.22 6.82 1.45
#